data_AF-A0A1V4FJG4-F1
#
_entry.id   AF-A0A1V4FJG4-F1
#
_cell.length_a   1.000
_cell.length_b   1.000
_cell.length_c   1.000
_cell.angle_alpha   90.00
_cell.angle_beta   90.00
_cell.angle_gamma   90.00
#
_symmetry.space_group_name_H-M   'P 1'
#
loop_
_entity.id
_entity.type
_entity.pdbx_description
1 polymer ?
#
loop_
_entity_poly.entity_id
_entity_poly.type
_entity_poly.pdbx_seq_one_letter_code
_entity_poly.pdbx_strand_id
1 'polypeptide(L)'
;MRNQKENNVYSNEFYDHLYKLESKREGEHSWTSIVDANDPDLVWLNNYVKQHKLFDEYSYEKLNKLLNSCFEKGIVSLADIAKELLVSPQKLTSLLRKNGLDKKQKAMALFMGGYIICDHKNDENIFVRDKLVGTKVLSLRSHKTFLSAVYENRAYGGRHIYAVRKYYMTHPDIQIPEEDLINNEVIRVA
;
A
#
# COMPACT_ATOMS: atom_id res chain seq x y z
N MET A 1 -0.16 -45.27 24.06
CA MET A 1 0.86 -44.21 23.87
C MET A 1 0.80 -43.75 22.42
N ARG A 2 0.17 -42.61 22.14
CA ARG A 2 0.13 -42.00 20.80
C ARG A 2 1.21 -40.92 20.78
N ASN A 3 2.25 -41.12 19.98
CA ASN A 3 3.21 -40.07 19.64
C ASN A 3 2.47 -38.97 18.86
N GLN A 4 2.14 -37.87 19.53
CA GLN A 4 1.87 -36.61 18.86
C GLN A 4 3.21 -36.15 18.27
N LYS A 5 3.38 -36.31 16.96
CA LYS A 5 4.40 -35.55 16.23
C LYS A 5 3.96 -34.10 16.30
N GLU A 6 4.56 -33.34 17.21
CA GLU A 6 4.55 -31.89 17.14
C GLU A 6 5.02 -31.49 15.74
N ASN A 7 4.16 -30.76 15.01
CA ASN A 7 4.57 -30.08 13.79
C ASN A 7 5.48 -28.92 14.21
N ASN A 8 6.72 -29.24 14.56
CA ASN A 8 7.72 -28.22 14.83
C ASN A 8 8.05 -27.52 13.51
N VAL A 9 7.70 -26.24 13.43
CA VAL A 9 8.01 -25.33 12.31
C VAL A 9 9.53 -25.18 12.12
N TYR A 10 10.31 -25.49 13.17
CA TYR A 10 11.76 -25.41 13.21
C TYR A 10 12.39 -26.77 13.51
N SER A 11 13.59 -27.03 12.98
CA SER A 11 14.34 -28.25 13.33
C SER A 11 14.76 -28.29 14.80
N ASN A 12 15.03 -29.47 15.35
CA ASN A 12 15.60 -29.61 16.70
C ASN A 12 16.93 -28.83 16.84
N GLU A 13 17.74 -28.82 15.78
CA GLU A 13 18.99 -28.06 15.73
C GLU A 13 18.77 -26.54 15.89
N PHE A 14 17.68 -26.01 15.34
CA PHE A 14 17.29 -24.61 15.57
C PHE A 14 17.00 -24.33 17.05
N TYR A 15 16.26 -25.21 17.71
CA TYR A 15 15.99 -25.05 19.14
C TYR A 15 17.25 -25.21 19.99
N ASP A 16 18.18 -26.08 19.61
CA ASP A 16 19.47 -26.24 20.31
C ASP A 16 20.32 -24.97 20.23
N HIS A 17 20.40 -24.34 19.05
CA HIS A 17 21.09 -23.06 18.89
C HIS A 17 20.40 -21.93 19.64
N LEU A 18 19.06 -21.87 19.62
CA LEU A 18 18.31 -20.87 20.39
C LEU A 18 18.52 -21.04 21.90
N TYR A 19 18.50 -22.28 22.39
CA TYR A 19 18.73 -22.57 23.80
C TYR A 19 20.13 -22.17 24.26
N LYS A 20 21.16 -22.37 23.42
CA LYS A 20 22.52 -21.89 23.70
C LYS A 20 22.56 -20.37 23.86
N LEU A 21 21.82 -19.62 23.04
CA LEU A 21 21.70 -18.18 23.21
C LEU A 21 20.97 -17.82 24.50
N GLU A 22 19.82 -18.43 24.76
CA GLU A 22 19.04 -18.19 25.99
C GLU A 22 19.84 -18.47 27.26
N SER A 23 20.75 -19.44 27.22
CA SER A 23 21.66 -19.77 28.33
C SER A 23 22.72 -18.70 28.62
N LYS A 24 22.98 -17.77 27.68
CA LYS A 24 23.91 -16.64 27.84
C LYS A 24 23.32 -15.46 28.60
N ARG A 25 22.10 -15.58 29.14
CA ARG A 25 21.52 -14.56 30.03
C ARG A 25 22.43 -14.34 31.25
N GLU A 26 22.60 -13.10 31.66
CA GLU A 26 23.37 -12.74 32.86
C GLU A 26 22.50 -11.89 33.80
N GLY A 27 22.16 -12.43 34.97
CA GLY A 27 21.27 -11.77 35.91
C GLY A 27 19.89 -11.48 35.30
N GLU A 28 19.52 -10.19 35.26
CA GLU A 28 18.26 -9.72 34.66
C GLU A 28 18.39 -9.41 33.16
N HIS A 29 19.60 -9.43 32.60
CA HIS A 29 19.82 -9.09 31.21
C HIS A 29 19.50 -10.27 30.29
N SER A 30 18.58 -10.03 29.36
CA SER A 30 18.23 -10.98 28.30
C SER A 30 19.43 -11.25 27.40
N TRP A 31 19.52 -12.47 26.87
CA TRP A 31 20.53 -12.81 25.87
C TRP A 31 20.51 -11.87 24.66
N THR A 32 19.33 -11.37 24.28
CA THR A 32 19.15 -10.42 23.16
C THR A 32 19.85 -9.08 23.37
N SER A 33 20.20 -8.73 24.63
CA SER A 33 20.91 -7.50 24.98
C SER A 33 22.41 -7.69 25.23
N ILE A 34 22.89 -8.93 25.30
CA ILE A 34 24.28 -9.26 25.67
C ILE A 34 25.04 -9.89 24.49
N VAL A 35 24.35 -10.70 23.68
CA VAL A 35 24.95 -11.48 22.60
C VAL A 35 25.40 -10.54 21.47
N ASP A 36 26.67 -10.65 21.07
CA ASP A 36 27.24 -9.91 19.94
C ASP A 36 26.63 -10.36 18.60
N ALA A 37 26.56 -9.44 17.64
CA ALA A 37 26.03 -9.73 16.31
C ALA A 37 26.78 -10.83 15.55
N ASN A 38 28.05 -11.09 15.91
CA ASN A 38 28.89 -12.13 15.31
C ASN A 38 28.88 -13.45 16.10
N ASP A 39 28.04 -13.58 17.13
CA ASP A 39 27.93 -14.82 17.88
C ASP A 39 27.57 -15.99 16.94
N PRO A 40 28.32 -17.12 16.98
CA PRO A 40 28.12 -18.22 16.04
C PRO A 40 26.70 -18.80 16.04
N ASP A 41 26.05 -18.88 17.20
CA ASP A 41 24.69 -19.41 17.31
C ASP A 41 23.68 -18.43 16.71
N LEU A 42 23.86 -17.11 16.95
CA LEU A 42 23.01 -16.07 16.36
C LEU A 42 23.18 -16.00 14.84
N VAL A 43 24.41 -16.08 14.33
CA VAL A 43 24.70 -16.14 12.89
C VAL A 43 24.07 -17.38 12.26
N TRP A 44 24.17 -18.53 12.92
CA TRP A 44 23.56 -19.77 12.44
C TRP A 44 22.04 -19.66 12.37
N LEU A 45 21.37 -19.20 13.45
CA LEU A 45 19.92 -19.02 13.48
C LEU A 45 19.44 -18.05 12.40
N ASN A 46 20.14 -16.94 12.19
CA ASN A 46 19.84 -15.99 11.13
C ASN A 46 19.97 -16.62 9.75
N ASN A 47 21.01 -17.45 9.52
CA ASN A 47 21.19 -18.17 8.27
C ASN A 47 20.11 -19.22 8.08
N TYR A 48 19.72 -19.95 9.13
CA TYR A 48 18.64 -20.93 9.10
C TYR A 48 17.31 -20.27 8.71
N VAL A 49 16.95 -19.17 9.37
CA VAL A 49 15.73 -18.38 9.05
C VAL A 49 15.75 -17.92 7.59
N LYS A 50 16.89 -17.44 7.09
CA LYS A 50 17.05 -17.01 5.68
C LYS A 50 16.93 -18.17 4.70
N GLN A 51 17.65 -19.28 4.93
CA GLN A 51 17.67 -20.45 4.06
C GLN A 51 16.28 -21.11 3.97
N HIS A 52 15.60 -21.22 5.11
CA HIS A 52 14.28 -21.84 5.20
C HIS A 52 13.13 -20.84 4.99
N LYS A 53 13.42 -19.56 4.72
CA LYS A 53 12.43 -18.48 4.52
C LYS A 53 11.39 -18.41 5.64
N LEU A 54 11.82 -18.63 6.88
CA LEU A 54 10.93 -18.75 8.05
C LEU A 54 10.38 -17.40 8.51
N PHE A 55 10.92 -16.31 7.97
CA PHE A 55 10.42 -14.96 8.17
C PHE A 55 10.14 -14.32 6.81
N ASP A 56 8.87 -14.09 6.48
CA ASP A 56 8.53 -13.14 5.43
C ASP A 56 8.49 -11.75 6.10
N GLU A 57 9.57 -10.98 5.95
CA GLU A 57 9.62 -9.57 6.39
C GLU A 57 8.41 -8.79 5.86
N TYR A 58 7.84 -9.23 4.74
CA TYR A 58 6.76 -8.58 4.00
C TYR A 58 5.58 -9.54 3.74
N SER A 59 5.00 -10.10 4.82
CA SER A 59 3.73 -10.83 4.73
C SER A 59 2.61 -9.95 4.15
N TYR A 60 1.56 -10.60 3.66
CA TYR A 60 0.35 -9.92 3.20
C TYR A 60 -0.18 -8.93 4.24
N GLU A 61 -0.33 -9.32 5.52
CA GLU A 61 -0.91 -8.40 6.51
C GLU A 61 -0.03 -7.17 6.75
N LYS A 62 1.30 -7.36 6.81
CA LYS A 62 2.25 -6.26 7.02
C LYS A 62 2.22 -5.27 5.85
N LEU A 63 2.30 -5.79 4.62
CA LEU A 63 2.23 -4.95 3.42
C LEU A 63 0.88 -4.25 3.29
N ASN A 64 -0.22 -4.94 3.55
CA ASN A 64 -1.56 -4.36 3.47
C ASN A 64 -1.77 -3.25 4.52
N LYS A 65 -1.29 -3.46 5.76
CA LYS A 65 -1.34 -2.43 6.81
C LYS A 65 -0.50 -1.21 6.44
N LEU A 66 0.68 -1.42 5.87
CA LEU A 66 1.53 -0.33 5.41
C LEU A 66 0.90 0.44 4.25
N LEU A 67 0.32 -0.25 3.26
CA LEU A 67 -0.40 0.41 2.17
C LEU A 67 -1.54 1.28 2.69
N ASN A 68 -2.38 0.76 3.59
CA ASN A 68 -3.45 1.54 4.20
C ASN A 68 -2.92 2.79 4.92
N SER A 69 -1.86 2.64 5.71
CA SER A 69 -1.22 3.76 6.40
C SER A 69 -0.65 4.80 5.43
N CYS A 70 -0.07 4.37 4.30
CA CYS A 70 0.37 5.28 3.24
C CYS A 70 -0.82 6.02 2.61
N PHE A 71 -1.91 5.32 2.30
CA PHE A 71 -3.09 5.89 1.66
C PHE A 71 -3.81 6.91 2.56
N GLU A 72 -3.91 6.64 3.86
CA GLU A 72 -4.41 7.58 4.87
C GLU A 72 -3.59 8.89 4.88
N LYS A 73 -2.28 8.80 4.66
CA LYS A 73 -1.38 9.96 4.51
C LYS A 73 -1.41 10.59 3.12
N GLY A 74 -2.21 10.06 2.17
CA GLY A 74 -2.23 10.49 0.77
C GLY A 74 -1.02 10.07 -0.06
N ILE A 75 -0.18 9.17 0.46
CA ILE A 75 1.00 8.60 -0.21
C ILE A 75 0.54 7.41 -1.04
N VAL A 76 0.51 7.57 -2.36
CA VAL A 76 0.00 6.53 -3.29
C VAL A 76 1.00 6.13 -4.37
N SER A 77 2.07 6.90 -4.56
CA SER A 77 3.06 6.61 -5.58
C SER A 77 3.93 5.43 -5.13
N LEU A 78 4.25 4.51 -6.05
CA LEU A 78 5.17 3.41 -5.74
C LEU A 78 6.54 3.90 -5.25
N ALA A 79 7.00 5.04 -5.77
CA ALA A 79 8.29 5.61 -5.37
C ALA A 79 8.28 6.07 -3.91
N ASP A 80 7.21 6.72 -3.45
CA ASP A 80 7.13 7.23 -2.09
C ASP A 80 6.81 6.11 -1.10
N ILE A 81 5.95 5.15 -1.46
CA ILE A 81 5.72 3.94 -0.64
C ILE A 81 7.02 3.13 -0.50
N ALA A 82 7.83 3.04 -1.55
CA ALA A 82 9.11 2.33 -1.49
C ALA A 82 10.12 3.02 -0.56
N LYS A 83 10.10 4.35 -0.49
CA LYS A 83 10.90 5.11 0.49
C LYS A 83 10.46 4.83 1.92
N GLU A 84 9.16 4.76 2.21
CA GLU A 84 8.65 4.40 3.54
C GLU A 84 9.13 3.01 4.00
N LEU A 85 9.31 2.10 3.04
CA LEU A 85 9.81 0.74 3.28
C LEU A 85 11.34 0.61 3.20
N LEU A 86 12.06 1.69 2.85
CA LEU A 86 13.51 1.65 2.58
C LEU A 86 13.90 0.58 1.54
N VAL A 87 13.06 0.40 0.51
CA VAL A 87 13.31 -0.53 -0.61
C VAL A 87 13.32 0.20 -1.96
N SER A 88 13.81 -0.47 -3.00
CA SER A 88 13.67 0.05 -4.37
C SER A 88 12.22 -0.09 -4.87
N PRO A 89 11.73 0.81 -5.75
CA PRO A 89 10.39 0.70 -6.34
C PRO A 89 10.16 -0.63 -7.09
N GLN A 90 11.22 -1.19 -7.68
CA GLN A 90 11.19 -2.49 -8.35
C GLN A 90 10.96 -3.63 -7.35
N LYS A 91 11.65 -3.61 -6.20
CA LYS A 91 11.45 -4.58 -5.13
C LYS A 91 10.04 -4.47 -4.56
N LEU A 92 9.54 -3.25 -4.31
CA LEU A 92 8.16 -3.05 -3.88
C LEU A 92 7.15 -3.63 -4.88
N THR A 93 7.34 -3.36 -6.17
CA THR A 93 6.45 -3.91 -7.22
C THR A 93 6.40 -5.43 -7.18
N SER A 94 7.56 -6.09 -7.02
CA SER A 94 7.63 -7.55 -6.88
C SER A 94 6.92 -8.05 -5.62
N LEU A 95 7.12 -7.38 -4.47
CA LEU A 95 6.47 -7.72 -3.21
C LEU A 95 4.94 -7.58 -3.29
N LEU A 96 4.44 -6.52 -3.90
CA LEU A 96 3.00 -6.29 -4.07
C LEU A 96 2.38 -7.36 -4.97
N ARG A 97 3.01 -7.69 -6.11
CA ARG A 97 2.52 -8.75 -7.00
C ARG A 97 2.52 -10.12 -6.33
N LYS A 98 3.61 -10.48 -5.64
CA LYS A 98 3.72 -11.74 -4.89
C LYS A 98 2.59 -11.91 -3.88
N ASN A 99 2.14 -10.81 -3.28
CA ASN A 99 1.10 -10.81 -2.25
C ASN A 99 -0.28 -10.36 -2.76
N GLY A 100 -0.49 -10.21 -4.07
CA GLY A 100 -1.80 -9.81 -4.63
C GLY A 100 -2.28 -8.40 -4.25
N LEU A 101 -1.37 -7.51 -3.87
CA LEU A 101 -1.66 -6.13 -3.43
C LEU A 101 -1.38 -5.07 -4.50
N ASP A 102 -0.93 -5.49 -5.68
CA ASP A 102 -0.61 -4.60 -6.81
C ASP A 102 -1.88 -3.93 -7.37
N LYS A 103 -2.99 -4.66 -7.48
CA LYS A 103 -4.29 -4.10 -7.88
C LYS A 103 -4.75 -3.01 -6.92
N LYS A 104 -4.71 -3.27 -5.62
CA LYS A 104 -5.08 -2.30 -4.57
C LYS A 104 -4.24 -1.03 -4.65
N GLN A 105 -2.92 -1.16 -4.77
CA GLN A 105 -2.04 -0.01 -4.94
C GLN A 105 -2.34 0.77 -6.23
N LYS A 106 -2.54 0.07 -7.35
CA LYS A 106 -2.86 0.68 -8.63
C LYS A 106 -4.19 1.44 -8.59
N ALA A 107 -5.24 0.81 -8.04
CA ALA A 107 -6.56 1.41 -7.91
C ALA A 107 -6.50 2.70 -7.09
N MET A 108 -5.84 2.68 -5.93
CA MET A 108 -5.69 3.86 -5.08
C MET A 108 -4.88 4.97 -5.77
N ALA A 109 -3.82 4.63 -6.50
CA ALA A 109 -3.05 5.60 -7.27
C ALA A 109 -3.88 6.26 -8.37
N LEU A 110 -4.74 5.50 -9.06
CA LEU A 110 -5.67 6.03 -10.06
C LEU A 110 -6.74 6.92 -9.42
N PHE A 111 -7.33 6.48 -8.31
CA PHE A 111 -8.34 7.25 -7.58
C PHE A 111 -7.78 8.60 -7.12
N MET A 112 -6.66 8.59 -6.40
CA MET A 112 -6.04 9.80 -5.86
C MET A 112 -5.34 10.68 -6.92
N GLY A 113 -5.20 10.18 -8.15
CA GLY A 113 -4.75 10.95 -9.32
C GLY A 113 -5.87 11.55 -10.15
N GLY A 114 -7.12 11.11 -9.94
CA GLY A 114 -8.29 11.51 -10.71
C GLY A 114 -8.99 12.76 -10.20
N TYR A 115 -10.14 13.02 -10.82
CA TYR A 115 -10.98 14.19 -10.57
C TYR A 115 -12.45 13.79 -10.46
N ILE A 116 -13.21 14.49 -9.62
CA ILE A 116 -14.67 14.41 -9.57
C ILE A 116 -15.25 15.62 -10.29
N ILE A 117 -16.15 15.39 -11.23
CA ILE A 117 -16.97 16.40 -11.89
C ILE A 117 -18.36 16.33 -11.26
N CYS A 118 -18.77 17.40 -10.58
CA CYS A 118 -20.07 17.52 -9.95
C CYS A 118 -21.02 18.29 -10.87
N ASP A 119 -22.10 17.67 -11.29
CA ASP A 119 -23.19 18.31 -12.02
C ASP A 119 -24.37 18.58 -11.08
N HIS A 120 -24.33 19.72 -10.39
CA HIS A 120 -25.35 20.09 -9.42
C HIS A 120 -26.76 20.25 -10.00
N LYS A 121 -26.91 20.33 -11.33
CA LYS A 121 -28.22 20.40 -11.97
C LYS A 121 -28.88 19.04 -12.10
N ASN A 122 -28.09 17.98 -12.25
CA ASN A 122 -28.56 16.61 -12.46
C ASN A 122 -28.33 15.72 -11.24
N ASP A 123 -27.75 16.27 -10.17
CA ASP A 123 -27.34 15.54 -8.97
C ASP A 123 -26.45 14.32 -9.31
N GLU A 124 -25.57 14.49 -10.30
CA GLU A 124 -24.67 13.44 -10.77
C GLU A 124 -23.21 13.83 -10.51
N ASN A 125 -22.46 12.92 -9.89
CA ASN A 125 -21.01 13.02 -9.80
C ASN A 125 -20.36 12.04 -10.77
N ILE A 126 -19.29 12.48 -11.43
CA ILE A 126 -18.55 11.67 -12.38
C ILE A 126 -17.08 11.70 -12.01
N PHE A 127 -16.51 10.54 -11.72
CA PHE A 127 -15.08 10.38 -11.63
C PHE A 127 -14.48 10.29 -13.04
N VAL A 128 -13.39 11.03 -13.24
CA VAL A 128 -12.53 10.93 -14.43
C VAL A 128 -11.11 10.66 -13.99
N ARG A 129 -10.48 9.68 -14.64
CA ARG A 129 -9.16 9.16 -14.27
C ARG A 129 -8.05 10.21 -14.34
N ASP A 130 -8.14 11.13 -15.31
CA ASP A 130 -7.17 12.20 -15.46
C ASP A 130 -7.77 13.44 -16.16
N LYS A 131 -6.96 14.51 -16.23
CA LYS A 131 -7.32 15.77 -16.86
C LYS A 131 -7.63 15.67 -18.36
N LEU A 132 -6.99 14.75 -19.09
CA LEU A 132 -7.23 14.57 -20.53
C LEU A 132 -8.61 13.94 -20.75
N VAL A 133 -8.95 12.93 -19.95
CA VAL A 133 -10.29 12.32 -19.96
C VAL A 133 -11.34 13.36 -19.58
N GLY A 134 -11.13 14.09 -18.49
CA GLY A 134 -12.04 15.15 -18.06
C GLY A 134 -12.22 16.27 -19.09
N THR A 135 -11.16 16.63 -19.83
CA THR A 135 -11.22 17.58 -20.96
C THR A 135 -12.19 17.09 -22.03
N LYS A 136 -12.16 15.79 -22.38
CA LYS A 136 -13.06 15.19 -23.37
C LYS A 136 -14.50 15.15 -22.85
N VAL A 137 -14.72 14.73 -21.60
CA VAL A 137 -16.05 14.64 -20.97
C VAL A 137 -16.77 16.00 -20.95
N LEU A 138 -16.01 17.09 -20.76
CA LEU A 138 -16.54 18.45 -20.72
C LEU A 138 -16.46 19.18 -22.07
N SER A 139 -16.03 18.51 -23.15
CA SER A 139 -15.83 19.11 -24.47
C SER A 139 -14.97 20.38 -24.45
N LEU A 140 -13.95 20.40 -23.59
CA LEU A 140 -13.05 21.54 -23.42
C LEU A 140 -12.01 21.59 -24.54
N ARG A 141 -11.62 22.81 -24.92
CA ARG A 141 -10.59 23.04 -25.95
C ARG A 141 -9.21 22.52 -25.56
N SER A 142 -8.91 22.45 -24.26
CA SER A 142 -7.59 22.01 -23.78
C SER A 142 -7.61 21.54 -22.32
N HIS A 143 -6.64 20.71 -21.96
CA HIS A 143 -6.41 20.32 -20.55
C HIS A 143 -5.97 21.49 -19.66
N LYS A 144 -5.44 22.58 -20.24
CA LYS A 144 -5.14 23.80 -19.48
C LYS A 144 -6.42 24.45 -18.96
N THR A 145 -7.48 24.46 -19.78
CA THR A 145 -8.81 24.95 -19.38
C THR A 145 -9.39 24.09 -18.26
N PHE A 146 -9.25 22.77 -18.36
CA PHE A 146 -9.67 21.84 -17.31
C PHE A 146 -8.96 22.13 -15.98
N LEU A 147 -7.64 22.28 -16.01
CA LEU A 147 -6.85 22.57 -14.81
C LEU A 147 -7.16 23.96 -14.23
N SER A 148 -7.35 24.99 -15.05
CA SER A 148 -7.78 26.32 -14.60
C SER A 148 -9.11 26.24 -13.87
N ALA A 149 -10.09 25.48 -14.40
CA ALA A 149 -11.37 25.27 -13.71
C ALA A 149 -11.20 24.59 -12.34
N VAL A 150 -10.31 23.60 -12.22
CA VAL A 150 -9.98 22.94 -10.95
C VAL A 150 -9.31 23.89 -9.95
N TYR A 151 -8.30 24.65 -10.39
CA TYR A 151 -7.51 25.50 -9.49
C TYR A 151 -8.26 26.75 -9.04
N GLU A 152 -9.06 27.32 -9.93
CA GLU A 152 -9.80 28.56 -9.69
C GLU A 152 -11.23 28.30 -9.17
N ASN A 153 -11.59 27.03 -8.96
CA ASN A 153 -12.92 26.58 -8.52
C ASN A 153 -14.06 27.15 -9.38
N ARG A 154 -13.83 27.22 -10.70
CA ARG A 154 -14.80 27.78 -11.66
C ARG A 154 -15.73 26.69 -12.18
N ALA A 155 -17.03 27.00 -12.24
CA ALA A 155 -17.99 26.15 -12.91
C ALA A 155 -17.81 26.24 -14.44
N TYR A 156 -17.88 25.10 -15.13
CA TYR A 156 -17.95 25.05 -16.58
C TYR A 156 -19.22 24.33 -17.02
N GLY A 157 -20.09 25.03 -17.76
CA GLY A 157 -21.40 24.48 -18.14
C GLY A 157 -22.29 24.12 -16.94
N GLY A 158 -22.07 24.75 -15.77
CA GLY A 158 -22.76 24.42 -14.52
C GLY A 158 -22.14 23.29 -13.70
N ARG A 159 -21.00 22.74 -14.14
CA ARG A 159 -20.29 21.64 -13.46
C ARG A 159 -19.04 22.13 -12.75
N HIS A 160 -18.85 21.70 -11.51
CA HIS A 160 -17.62 21.93 -10.75
C HIS A 160 -16.67 20.74 -10.89
N ILE A 161 -15.36 21.00 -10.82
CA ILE A 161 -14.34 19.98 -10.97
C ILE A 161 -13.42 20.03 -9.76
N TYR A 162 -13.28 18.90 -9.08
CA TYR A 162 -12.45 18.76 -7.89
C TYR A 162 -11.40 17.69 -8.13
N ALA A 163 -10.15 17.95 -7.73
CA ALA A 163 -9.20 16.85 -7.56
C ALA A 163 -9.73 15.91 -6.48
N VAL A 164 -9.71 14.58 -6.72
CA VAL A 164 -10.25 13.59 -5.77
C VAL A 164 -9.67 13.77 -4.39
N ARG A 165 -8.36 14.06 -4.28
CA ARG A 165 -7.69 14.33 -3.01
C ARG A 165 -8.36 15.42 -2.17
N LYS A 166 -8.84 16.49 -2.80
CA LYS A 166 -9.54 17.58 -2.13
C LYS A 166 -10.99 17.22 -1.84
N TYR A 167 -11.65 16.55 -2.79
CA TYR A 167 -13.05 16.16 -2.66
C TYR A 167 -13.27 15.13 -1.55
N TYR A 168 -12.37 14.14 -1.45
CA TYR A 168 -12.41 13.07 -0.45
C TYR A 168 -12.27 13.58 0.99
N MET A 169 -11.61 14.73 1.20
CA MET A 169 -11.53 15.35 2.53
C MET A 169 -12.90 15.82 3.05
N THR A 170 -13.83 16.16 2.15
CA THR A 170 -15.19 16.61 2.51
C THR A 170 -16.25 15.54 2.27
N HIS A 171 -15.95 14.52 1.46
CA HIS A 171 -16.85 13.41 1.14
C HIS A 171 -16.08 12.08 1.24
N PRO A 172 -15.73 11.63 2.45
CA PRO A 172 -14.95 10.41 2.66
C PRO A 172 -15.71 9.14 2.28
N ASP A 173 -17.03 9.23 2.14
CA ASP A 173 -17.91 8.10 1.85
C ASP A 173 -17.91 7.69 0.36
N ILE A 174 -17.29 8.48 -0.52
CA ILE A 174 -17.14 8.09 -1.92
C ILE A 174 -16.29 6.82 -2.00
N GLN A 175 -16.93 5.75 -2.49
CA GLN A 175 -16.27 4.49 -2.78
C GLN A 175 -16.48 4.15 -4.24
N ILE A 176 -15.37 3.95 -4.95
CA ILE A 176 -15.36 3.42 -6.31
C ILE A 176 -14.69 2.05 -6.26
N PRO A 177 -15.33 0.98 -6.76
CA PRO A 177 -14.72 -0.35 -6.77
C PRO A 177 -13.34 -0.35 -7.46
N GLU A 178 -12.39 -1.12 -6.91
CA GLU A 178 -11.02 -1.18 -7.44
C GLU A 178 -11.00 -1.60 -8.92
N GLU A 179 -11.85 -2.55 -9.29
CA GLU A 179 -11.96 -3.04 -10.66
C GLU A 179 -12.45 -1.94 -11.61
N ASP A 180 -13.40 -1.11 -11.18
CA ASP A 180 -13.89 0.00 -11.99
C ASP A 180 -12.81 1.06 -12.18
N LEU A 181 -12.06 1.40 -11.13
CA LEU A 181 -10.92 2.33 -11.23
C LEU A 181 -9.88 1.86 -12.25
N ILE A 182 -9.59 0.55 -12.26
CA ILE A 182 -8.59 -0.04 -13.15
C ILE A 182 -9.09 -0.10 -14.61
N ASN A 183 -10.36 -0.46 -14.81
CA ASN A 183 -10.88 -0.77 -16.14
C ASN A 183 -11.53 0.44 -16.83
N ASN A 184 -12.01 1.42 -16.08
CA ASN A 184 -12.77 2.54 -16.60
C ASN A 184 -12.05 3.88 -16.41
N GLU A 185 -12.12 4.73 -17.45
CA GLU A 185 -11.59 6.09 -17.40
C GLU A 185 -12.63 7.11 -16.88
N VAL A 186 -13.91 6.76 -17.01
CA VAL A 186 -15.07 7.59 -16.60
C VAL A 186 -16.02 6.69 -15.82
N ILE A 187 -16.38 7.10 -14.61
CA ILE A 187 -17.22 6.32 -13.70
C ILE A 187 -18.25 7.25 -13.09
N ARG A 188 -19.53 6.87 -13.10
CA ARG A 188 -20.56 7.60 -12.36
C ARG A 188 -20.43 7.26 -10.87
N VAL A 189 -20.48 8.27 -10.03
CA VAL A 189 -20.30 8.14 -8.59
C VAL A 189 -21.61 8.58 -7.94
N ALA A 190 -22.20 7.67 -7.17
CA ALA A 190 -23.38 7.94 -6.34
C ALA A 190 -22.96 8.63 -5.03
#